data_AF-A0A8H6KYU7-F1
#
_entry.id   AF-A0A8H6KYU7-F1
#
_cell.length_a   1.000
_cell.length_b   1.000
_cell.length_c   1.000
_cell.angle_alpha   90.00
_cell.angle_beta   90.00
_cell.angle_gamma   90.00
#
_symmetry.space_group_name_H-M   'P 1'
#
loop_
_entity.id
_entity.type
_entity.pdbx_description
1 polymer ?
#
loop_
_entity_poly.entity_id
_entity_poly.type
_entity_poly.pdbx_seq_one_letter_code
_entity_poly.pdbx_strand_id
1 'polypeptide(L)'
;MNRLLNSLTETAGYEKGSIAIHTLRRGFDNRVQPHVTTTELSQALGHKSQKMYEQKYKSRISSIDGQALFLRGTTNAKSIEYLRSAARHRNADLPRKLPAQVFADLEDSQEMTALRGRLVALSSEEWDERKKIGEI
;
A
#
# COMPACT_ATOMS: atom_id res chain seq x y z
N MET A 1 -1.69 -5.93 -9.57
CA MET A 1 -1.46 -5.31 -8.25
C MET A 1 -2.42 -5.80 -7.15
N ASN A 2 -3.64 -6.26 -7.47
CA ASN A 2 -4.60 -6.75 -6.45
C ASN A 2 -4.24 -8.08 -5.76
N ARG A 3 -3.40 -8.95 -6.34
CA ARG A 3 -3.17 -10.30 -5.80
C ARG A 3 -2.47 -10.31 -4.42
N LEU A 4 -1.48 -9.44 -4.23
CA LEU A 4 -0.76 -9.32 -2.95
C LEU A 4 -1.63 -8.66 -1.87
N LEU A 5 -2.39 -7.63 -2.23
CA LEU A 5 -3.30 -6.96 -1.29
C LEU A 5 -4.37 -7.95 -0.79
N ASN A 6 -4.96 -8.73 -1.70
CA ASN A 6 -5.97 -9.73 -1.33
C ASN A 6 -5.40 -10.78 -0.37
N SER A 7 -4.21 -11.31 -0.66
CA SER A 7 -3.54 -12.27 0.24
C SER A 7 -3.26 -11.68 1.62
N LEU A 8 -2.87 -10.41 1.69
CA LEU A 8 -2.58 -9.72 2.95
C LEU A 8 -3.86 -9.45 3.75
N THR A 9 -4.94 -9.07 3.08
CA THR A 9 -6.25 -8.85 3.72
C THR A 9 -6.89 -10.15 4.18
N GLU A 10 -6.76 -11.22 3.39
CA GLU A 10 -7.19 -12.58 3.76
C GLU A 10 -6.42 -13.08 4.99
N THR A 11 -5.10 -12.88 5.03
CA THR A 11 -4.27 -13.25 6.20
C THR A 11 -4.65 -12.46 7.46
N ALA A 12 -5.09 -11.21 7.30
CA ALA A 12 -5.59 -10.38 8.38
C ALA A 12 -7.04 -10.72 8.80
N GLY A 13 -7.65 -11.76 8.22
CA GLY A 13 -9.00 -12.24 8.57
C GLY A 13 -10.14 -11.50 7.86
N TYR A 14 -9.83 -10.67 6.85
CA TYR A 14 -10.86 -10.04 6.03
C TYR A 14 -11.27 -10.94 4.87
N GLU A 15 -12.56 -10.90 4.51
CA GLU A 15 -13.08 -11.66 3.38
C GLU A 15 -12.36 -11.27 2.08
N LYS A 16 -12.06 -12.27 1.25
CA LYS A 16 -11.36 -12.10 -0.02
C LYS A 16 -12.04 -11.05 -0.90
N GLY A 17 -11.29 -10.01 -1.26
CA GLY A 17 -11.79 -8.92 -2.11
C GLY A 17 -12.67 -7.89 -1.41
N SER A 18 -12.93 -8.03 -0.10
CA SER A 18 -13.65 -7.01 0.69
C SER A 18 -12.85 -5.71 0.82
N ILE A 19 -11.53 -5.80 0.89
CA ILE A 19 -10.61 -4.65 0.93
C ILE A 19 -9.89 -4.53 -0.41
N ALA A 20 -10.38 -3.63 -1.25
CA ALA A 20 -9.71 -3.23 -2.47
C ALA A 20 -8.84 -1.98 -2.24
N ILE A 21 -7.90 -1.72 -3.16
CA ILE A 21 -7.07 -0.51 -3.10
C ILE A 21 -7.93 0.78 -3.15
N HIS A 22 -9.10 0.70 -3.79
CA HIS A 22 -10.10 1.77 -3.82
C HIS A 22 -10.77 1.98 -2.45
N THR A 23 -10.92 0.93 -1.65
CA THR A 23 -11.43 1.01 -0.27
C THR A 23 -10.44 1.75 0.61
N LEU A 24 -9.14 1.45 0.50
CA LEU A 24 -8.08 2.18 1.20
C LEU A 24 -8.04 3.66 0.78
N ARG A 25 -8.14 3.93 -0.52
CA ARG A 25 -8.18 5.29 -1.06
C ARG A 25 -9.39 6.09 -0.56
N ARG A 26 -10.56 5.46 -0.44
CA ARG A 26 -11.77 6.06 0.14
C ARG A 26 -11.65 6.25 1.65
N GLY A 27 -11.02 5.32 2.35
CA GLY A 27 -10.73 5.45 3.79
C GLY A 27 -9.79 6.63 4.09
N PHE A 28 -8.78 6.83 3.23
CA PHE A 28 -7.92 8.00 3.27
C PHE A 28 -8.71 9.29 3.04
N ASP A 29 -9.55 9.33 2.01
CA ASP A 29 -10.40 10.48 1.67
C ASP A 29 -11.25 10.93 2.88
N ASN A 30 -12.05 10.01 3.43
CA ASN A 30 -12.93 10.28 4.57
C ASN A 30 -12.20 10.79 5.82
N ARG A 31 -10.95 10.35 6.04
CA ARG A 31 -10.19 10.68 7.25
C ARG A 31 -9.43 11.99 7.12
N VAL A 32 -9.06 12.38 5.90
CA VAL A 32 -8.30 13.60 5.64
C VAL A 32 -9.22 14.77 5.31
N GLN A 33 -10.39 14.52 4.69
CA GLN A 33 -11.38 15.52 4.29
C GLN A 33 -11.72 16.56 5.38
N PRO A 34 -11.89 16.22 6.67
CA PRO A 34 -12.23 17.22 7.70
C PRO A 34 -11.09 18.18 8.04
N HIS A 35 -9.86 17.88 7.63
CA HIS A 35 -8.65 18.59 8.05
C HIS A 35 -8.03 19.43 6.93
N VAL A 36 -8.53 19.31 5.70
CA VAL A 36 -7.94 19.94 4.53
C VAL A 36 -9.02 20.45 3.60
N THR A 37 -8.64 21.35 2.70
CA THR A 37 -9.55 21.81 1.65
C THR A 37 -9.79 20.72 0.60
N THR A 38 -10.94 20.77 -0.09
CA THR A 38 -11.26 19.87 -1.21
C THR A 38 -10.17 19.89 -2.29
N THR A 39 -9.51 21.03 -2.49
CA THR A 39 -8.41 21.18 -3.44
C THR A 39 -7.17 20.39 -3.00
N GLU A 40 -6.77 20.50 -1.73
CA GLU A 40 -5.63 19.75 -1.18
C GLU A 40 -5.88 18.24 -1.17
N LEU A 41 -7.12 17.84 -0.88
CA LEU A 41 -7.56 16.45 -0.93
C LEU A 41 -7.50 15.88 -2.35
N SER A 42 -8.00 16.62 -3.33
CA SER A 42 -7.91 16.25 -4.75
C SER A 42 -6.46 16.15 -5.24
N GLN A 43 -5.57 17.03 -4.75
CA GLN A 43 -4.14 16.97 -5.04
C GLN A 43 -3.48 15.73 -4.41
N ALA A 44 -3.79 15.43 -3.14
CA ALA A 44 -3.27 14.25 -2.45
C ALA A 44 -3.75 12.94 -3.08
N LEU A 45 -4.98 12.91 -3.58
CA LEU A 45 -5.52 11.77 -4.30
C LEU A 45 -5.00 11.71 -5.76
N GLY A 46 -4.54 12.81 -6.36
CA GLY A 46 -4.07 12.85 -7.74
C GLY A 46 -5.21 12.74 -8.77
N HIS A 47 -6.38 13.31 -8.47
CA HIS A 47 -7.50 13.37 -9.41
C HIS A 47 -7.16 14.31 -10.58
N LYS A 48 -7.33 13.82 -11.83
CA LYS A 48 -6.86 14.45 -13.07
C LYS A 48 -7.77 15.58 -13.60
N SER A 49 -8.88 15.88 -12.92
CA SER A 49 -9.90 16.84 -13.37
C SER A 49 -10.47 17.61 -12.19
N GLN A 50 -10.74 18.89 -12.38
CA GLN A 50 -11.80 19.59 -11.64
C GLN A 50 -12.81 20.29 -12.57
N LYS A 51 -12.84 19.97 -13.89
CA LYS A 51 -12.73 20.96 -14.99
C LYS A 51 -11.30 21.54 -14.99
N MET A 52 -10.39 20.62 -15.32
CA MET A 52 -9.02 20.79 -15.84
C MET A 52 -8.03 21.76 -15.15
N TYR A 53 -7.73 21.65 -13.84
CA TYR A 53 -6.65 22.48 -13.22
C TYR A 53 -6.95 24.00 -13.28
N GLU A 54 -8.19 24.37 -13.61
CA GLU A 54 -8.51 25.55 -14.40
C GLU A 54 -7.67 26.76 -14.02
N GLN A 55 -6.72 27.04 -14.92
CA GLN A 55 -5.73 28.10 -14.91
C GLN A 55 -4.28 27.65 -14.64
N LYS A 56 -3.65 27.75 -13.46
CA LYS A 56 -2.16 27.74 -13.43
C LYS A 56 -1.52 27.30 -12.09
N TYR A 57 -0.76 26.21 -12.12
CA TYR A 57 0.65 26.18 -11.67
C TYR A 57 1.03 26.68 -10.27
N LYS A 58 0.33 26.29 -9.19
CA LYS A 58 0.91 26.45 -7.84
C LYS A 58 0.91 25.15 -7.02
N SER A 59 2.07 24.49 -7.11
CA SER A 59 2.53 23.31 -6.37
C SER A 59 2.05 21.96 -6.92
N ARG A 60 2.95 21.30 -7.64
CA ARG A 60 2.66 20.15 -8.50
C ARG A 60 2.44 18.85 -7.75
N ILE A 61 2.55 18.82 -6.42
CA ILE A 61 2.43 17.62 -5.56
C ILE A 61 1.99 18.09 -4.16
N SER A 62 0.97 17.43 -3.61
CA SER A 62 0.31 17.65 -2.30
C SER A 62 1.09 18.53 -1.32
N SER A 63 0.51 19.65 -0.88
CA SER A 63 1.05 20.49 0.19
C SER A 63 0.88 19.89 1.58
N ILE A 64 0.10 18.82 1.70
CA ILE A 64 -0.26 18.20 2.97
C ILE A 64 0.56 16.93 3.23
N ASP A 65 0.92 16.71 4.49
CA ASP A 65 1.45 15.45 4.99
C ASP A 65 0.28 14.47 5.21
N GLY A 66 -0.17 13.85 4.12
CA GLY A 66 -1.28 12.90 4.16
C GLY A 66 -1.01 11.72 5.09
N GLN A 67 0.25 11.32 5.28
CA GLN A 67 0.60 10.20 6.16
C GLN A 67 0.39 10.55 7.62
N ALA A 68 0.91 11.69 8.09
CA ALA A 68 0.68 12.15 9.45
C ALA A 68 -0.80 12.40 9.72
N LEU A 69 -1.52 13.01 8.77
CA LEU A 69 -2.97 13.25 8.91
C LEU A 69 -3.76 11.95 9.01
N PHE A 70 -3.45 10.95 8.18
CA PHE A 70 -4.13 9.67 8.20
C PHE A 70 -3.86 8.88 9.48
N LEU A 71 -2.59 8.83 9.91
CA LEU A 71 -2.12 8.09 11.09
C LEU A 71 -2.27 8.84 12.41
N ARG A 72 -2.77 10.09 12.39
CA ARG A 72 -2.79 11.01 13.57
C ARG A 72 -1.41 11.24 14.18
N GLY A 73 -0.38 11.27 13.35
CA GLY A 73 0.99 11.58 13.74
C GLY A 73 1.32 13.06 13.67
N THR A 74 2.51 13.43 14.12
CA THR A 74 3.08 14.77 13.93
C THR A 74 3.47 14.99 12.48
N THR A 75 3.12 16.15 11.93
CA THR A 75 3.48 16.55 10.57
C THR A 75 4.99 16.55 10.36
N ASN A 76 5.44 15.89 9.30
CA ASN A 76 6.83 15.78 8.92
C ASN A 76 7.02 16.29 7.49
N ALA A 77 7.76 17.40 7.33
CA ALA A 77 8.03 17.99 6.01
C ALA A 77 8.73 17.02 5.03
N LYS A 78 9.44 16.00 5.53
CA LYS A 78 10.13 15.00 4.70
C LYS A 78 9.17 14.16 3.87
N SER A 79 7.96 13.87 4.36
CA SER A 79 6.98 13.08 3.58
C SER A 79 6.45 13.88 2.39
N ILE A 80 6.21 15.18 2.60
CA ILE A 80 5.82 16.14 1.55
C ILE A 80 6.93 16.27 0.51
N GLU A 81 8.19 16.39 0.95
CA GLU A 81 9.37 16.46 0.07
C GLU A 81 9.58 15.18 -0.73
N TYR A 82 9.40 14.02 -0.10
CA TYR A 82 9.48 12.71 -0.76
C TYR A 82 8.40 12.55 -1.85
N LEU A 83 7.14 12.88 -1.53
CA LEU A 83 6.08 12.89 -2.55
C LEU A 83 6.45 13.84 -3.69
N ARG A 84 6.97 15.02 -3.36
CA ARG A 84 7.42 16.02 -4.33
C ARG A 84 8.56 15.54 -5.23
N SER A 85 9.46 14.71 -4.73
CA SER A 85 10.60 14.19 -5.49
C SER A 85 10.21 13.00 -6.38
N ALA A 86 9.29 12.13 -5.90
CA ALA A 86 8.87 10.91 -6.59
C ALA A 86 8.25 11.15 -7.98
N ALA A 87 7.49 12.24 -8.15
CA ALA A 87 6.89 12.57 -9.45
C ALA A 87 7.84 13.33 -10.40
N ARG A 88 9.00 13.80 -9.91
CA ARG A 88 10.00 14.52 -10.71
C ARG A 88 11.20 13.66 -11.12
N HIS A 89 11.51 12.61 -10.36
CA HIS A 89 12.62 11.73 -10.65
C HIS A 89 12.14 10.28 -10.73
N ARG A 90 12.02 9.75 -11.96
CA ARG A 90 12.09 8.30 -12.18
C ARG A 90 13.53 7.90 -11.86
N ASN A 91 13.82 7.62 -10.59
CA ASN A 91 15.13 7.11 -10.19
C ASN A 91 15.27 5.68 -10.70
N ALA A 92 15.87 5.54 -11.89
CA ALA A 92 16.18 4.24 -12.49
C ALA A 92 17.07 3.37 -11.59
N ASP A 93 17.82 4.04 -10.69
CA ASP A 93 18.79 3.49 -9.75
C ASP A 93 18.22 3.20 -8.36
N LEU A 94 16.91 3.43 -8.13
CA LEU A 94 16.30 2.95 -6.90
C LEU A 94 16.46 1.42 -6.82
N PRO A 95 16.88 0.87 -5.67
CA PRO A 95 17.07 -0.57 -5.53
C PRO A 95 15.75 -1.28 -5.84
N ARG A 96 15.70 -2.00 -6.97
CA ARG A 96 14.54 -2.82 -7.35
C ARG A 96 14.52 -4.17 -6.64
N LYS A 97 15.63 -4.48 -5.97
CA LYS A 97 15.86 -5.67 -5.18
C LYS A 97 16.42 -5.22 -3.85
N LEU A 98 16.05 -5.92 -2.78
CA LEU A 98 16.74 -5.77 -1.50
C LEU A 98 18.22 -6.12 -1.70
N PRO A 99 19.15 -5.42 -1.01
CA PRO A 99 20.54 -5.85 -0.95
C PRO A 99 20.61 -7.33 -0.55
N ALA A 100 21.50 -8.10 -1.18
CA ALA A 100 21.56 -9.55 -0.99
C ALA A 100 21.66 -9.96 0.48
N GLN A 101 22.40 -9.19 1.27
CA GLN A 101 22.52 -9.41 2.72
C GLN A 101 21.19 -9.22 3.45
N VAL A 102 20.49 -8.12 3.19
CA VAL A 102 19.18 -7.85 3.82
C VAL A 102 18.15 -8.89 3.41
N PHE A 103 18.21 -9.39 2.17
CA PHE A 103 17.35 -10.46 1.70
C PHE A 103 17.65 -11.78 2.43
N ALA A 104 18.92 -12.15 2.57
CA ALA A 104 19.34 -13.35 3.29
C ALA A 104 18.95 -13.29 4.77
N ASP A 105 19.21 -12.16 5.43
CA ASP A 105 18.84 -11.94 6.83
C ASP A 105 17.32 -12.03 7.03
N LEU A 106 16.54 -11.59 6.04
CA LEU A 106 15.07 -11.74 6.06
C LEU A 106 14.65 -13.18 5.83
N GLU A 107 15.26 -13.90 4.88
CA GLU A 107 14.96 -15.32 4.61
C GLU A 107 15.25 -16.20 5.81
N ASP A 108 16.35 -15.93 6.52
CA ASP A 108 16.77 -16.65 7.71
C ASP A 108 16.08 -16.16 8.99
N SER A 109 15.24 -15.12 8.89
CA SER A 109 14.49 -14.64 10.04
C SER A 109 13.56 -15.73 10.57
N GLN A 110 13.46 -15.79 11.90
CA GLN A 110 12.60 -16.74 12.59
C GLN A 110 11.13 -16.59 12.15
N GLU A 111 10.71 -15.35 11.87
CA GLU A 111 9.37 -15.03 11.38
C GLU A 111 9.12 -15.59 9.98
N MET A 112 10.07 -15.43 9.04
CA MET A 112 9.95 -16.02 7.70
C MET A 112 9.98 -17.55 7.71
N THR A 113 10.80 -18.14 8.58
CA THR A 113 10.87 -19.59 8.75
C THR A 113 9.54 -20.15 9.30
N ALA A 114 8.97 -19.48 10.31
CA ALA A 114 7.68 -19.85 10.87
C ALA A 114 6.54 -19.71 9.85
N LEU A 115 6.54 -18.64 9.06
CA LEU A 115 5.56 -18.43 8.00
C LEU A 115 5.67 -19.50 6.90
N ARG A 116 6.88 -19.85 6.46
CA ARG A 116 7.09 -20.94 5.48
C ARG A 116 6.60 -22.29 6.02
N GLY A 117 6.90 -22.60 7.29
CA GLY A 117 6.42 -23.82 7.93
C GLY A 117 4.89 -23.90 7.97
N ARG A 118 4.22 -22.79 8.32
CA ARG A 118 2.75 -22.71 8.29
C ARG A 118 2.19 -22.88 6.88
N LEU A 119 2.84 -22.31 5.87
CA LEU A 119 2.42 -22.40 4.48
C LEU A 119 2.50 -23.84 3.96
N VAL A 120 3.55 -24.57 4.32
CA VAL A 120 3.69 -26.00 4.00
C VAL A 120 2.60 -26.83 4.69
N ALA A 121 2.36 -26.61 5.98
CA ALA A 121 1.32 -27.33 6.72
C ALA A 121 -0.08 -27.11 6.12
N LEU A 122 -0.45 -25.85 5.87
CA LEU A 122 -1.72 -25.48 5.22
C LEU A 122 -1.84 -26.07 3.82
N SER A 123 -0.76 -26.02 3.01
CA SER A 123 -0.79 -26.60 1.66
C SER A 123 -0.95 -28.12 1.68
N SER A 124 -0.45 -28.81 2.71
CA SER A 124 -0.62 -30.26 2.88
C SER A 124 -2.04 -30.59 3.34
N GLU A 125 -2.59 -29.83 4.29
CA GLU A 125 -3.97 -29.98 4.76
C GLU A 125 -4.98 -29.74 3.63
N GLU A 126 -4.80 -28.68 2.84
CA GLU A 126 -5.63 -28.40 1.64
C GLU A 126 -5.54 -29.52 0.60
N TRP A 127 -4.37 -30.15 0.44
CA TRP A 127 -4.18 -31.26 -0.51
C TRP A 127 -4.86 -32.54 -0.04
N ASP A 128 -4.77 -32.85 1.25
CA ASP A 128 -5.43 -34.01 1.86
C ASP A 128 -6.95 -33.86 1.92
N GLU A 129 -7.45 -32.63 2.15
CA GLU A 129 -8.87 -32.33 2.07
C GLU A 129 -9.39 -32.55 0.66
N ARG A 130 -8.76 -31.96 -0.37
CA ARG A 130 -9.17 -32.11 -1.78
C ARG A 130 -9.20 -33.56 -2.26
N LYS A 131 -8.28 -34.39 -1.75
CA LYS A 131 -8.26 -35.83 -2.00
C LYS A 131 -9.42 -36.59 -1.35
N LYS A 132 -9.89 -36.13 -0.17
CA LYS A 132 -11.09 -36.70 0.49
C LYS A 132 -12.39 -36.34 -0.21
N ILE A 133 -12.46 -35.18 -0.85
CA ILE A 133 -13.65 -34.71 -1.61
C ILE A 133 -13.67 -35.20 -3.07
N GLY A 134 -12.60 -35.87 -3.52
CA GLY A 134 -12.53 -36.51 -4.85
C GLY A 134 -12.28 -35.55 -6.01
N GLU A 135 -11.76 -34.34 -5.75
CA GLU A 135 -11.42 -33.38 -6.81
C GLU A 135 -10.06 -33.66 -7.48
N ILE A 136 -9.22 -34.48 -6.84
CA ILE A 136 -7.92 -35.02 -7.33
C ILE A 136 -7.79 -36.45 -6.78
#